data_AF-A0A821YDT9-F1
#
_entry.id   AF-A0A821YDT9-F1
#
_cell.length_a   1.000
_cell.length_b   1.000
_cell.length_c   1.000
_cell.angle_alpha   90.00
_cell.angle_beta   90.00
_cell.angle_gamma   90.00
#
_symmetry.space_group_name_H-M   'P 1'
#
loop_
_entity.id
_entity.type
_entity.pdbx_description
1 polymer ?
#
loop_
_entity_poly.entity_id
_entity_poly.type
_entity_poly.pdbx_seq_one_letter_code
_entity_poly.pdbx_strand_id
1 'polypeptide(L)'
;MPFTILASNAAFLAASTGKQAIVKSFIQEYPTFKDNPSLWGTTLLYTAALNDQFEMVKYLVEKARCAVNARNWHNGNIDRSPSAANTKNPMPGATALHVACSNDHLAIVKYLVAEKNADYFIKNQANKTPIEYGEQHSDVKQFLQDYLIVSWSSSLSTNLPHKPILDEDRPQQDCTWEYKSLQKPEWHKFSSDATQILHQALISTRKFQAEVQLKTQEGLFTVSMTKFLRSDKTDPDAQEKQAWIRCRGSSVLNFNIDAIWQLMFIRYPEATKKITSLLHITHLTTIFDSKFNIELDKWYTCDTRTNLLLNNSMNLRRKVIATDIPLGMKDEPLYFNLHTFTFANDDKTVVGYLRWIPKLISNDERNKDRIRDIDNFQSTDNVKPILLTTERSIHEMTDDEEEFTDEEVDTHDYGNDFDNGNENGNHSRNRNRNH
;
A
#
# COMPACT_ATOMS: atom_id res chain seq x y z
N MET A 1 -18.31 3.98 -36.27
CA MET A 1 -17.18 3.07 -36.53
C MET A 1 -16.03 3.72 -37.31
N PRO A 2 -16.19 4.30 -38.52
CA PRO A 2 -15.06 4.92 -39.23
C PRO A 2 -14.61 6.27 -38.62
N PHE A 3 -15.55 7.10 -38.18
CA PHE A 3 -15.26 8.39 -37.54
C PHE A 3 -14.47 8.25 -36.23
N THR A 4 -14.80 7.25 -35.41
CA THR A 4 -14.14 6.97 -34.13
C THR A 4 -12.68 6.54 -34.31
N ILE A 5 -12.37 5.84 -35.42
CA ILE A 5 -11.00 5.41 -35.74
C ILE A 5 -10.13 6.60 -36.17
N LEU A 6 -10.65 7.46 -37.04
CA LEU A 6 -9.94 8.67 -37.49
C LEU A 6 -9.69 9.63 -36.32
N ALA A 7 -10.70 9.86 -35.48
CA ALA A 7 -10.59 10.69 -34.28
C ALA A 7 -9.56 10.12 -33.29
N SER A 8 -9.57 8.79 -33.08
CA SER A 8 -8.57 8.11 -32.26
C SER A 8 -7.17 8.34 -32.82
N ASN A 9 -6.89 7.98 -34.08
CA ASN A 9 -5.57 8.18 -34.68
C ASN A 9 -5.05 9.62 -34.57
N ALA A 10 -5.93 10.61 -34.80
CA ALA A 10 -5.59 12.02 -34.64
C ALA A 10 -5.22 12.37 -33.19
N ALA A 11 -5.96 11.85 -32.21
CA ALA A 11 -5.68 12.08 -30.78
C ALA A 11 -4.33 11.47 -30.35
N PHE A 12 -3.99 10.27 -30.81
CA PHE A 12 -2.71 9.64 -30.48
C PHE A 12 -1.50 10.33 -31.15
N LEU A 13 -1.64 10.79 -32.40
CA LEU A 13 -0.63 11.65 -33.04
C LEU A 13 -0.52 13.03 -32.34
N ALA A 14 -1.65 13.56 -31.86
CA ALA A 14 -1.64 14.76 -31.04
C ALA A 14 -0.93 14.53 -29.71
N ALA A 15 -1.12 13.38 -29.07
CA ALA A 15 -0.42 13.01 -27.84
C ALA A 15 1.09 12.87 -28.05
N SER A 16 1.54 12.29 -29.17
CA SER A 16 2.98 12.19 -29.49
C SER A 16 3.65 13.54 -29.79
N THR A 17 2.87 14.54 -30.21
CA THR A 17 3.36 15.89 -30.56
C THR A 17 2.97 16.98 -29.56
N GLY A 18 2.39 16.60 -28.42
CA GLY A 18 2.01 17.55 -27.36
C GLY A 18 0.80 18.45 -27.66
N LYS A 19 0.01 18.17 -28.69
CA LYS A 19 -1.17 18.97 -29.10
C LYS A 19 -2.38 18.74 -28.19
N GLN A 20 -2.32 19.29 -26.98
CA GLN A 20 -3.29 19.08 -25.89
C GLN A 20 -4.75 19.37 -26.28
N ALA A 21 -5.02 20.37 -27.12
CA ALA A 21 -6.39 20.72 -27.52
C ALA A 21 -7.12 19.56 -28.22
N ILE A 22 -6.44 18.85 -29.12
CA ILE A 22 -7.01 17.72 -29.86
C ILE A 22 -7.26 16.54 -28.93
N VAL A 23 -6.30 16.23 -28.06
CA VAL A 23 -6.44 15.16 -27.06
C VAL A 23 -7.59 15.47 -26.10
N LYS A 24 -7.71 16.72 -25.66
CA LYS A 24 -8.81 17.17 -24.79
C LYS A 24 -10.17 16.97 -25.46
N SER A 25 -10.34 17.42 -26.70
CA SER A 25 -11.59 17.23 -27.44
C SER A 25 -11.93 15.76 -27.61
N PHE A 26 -10.94 14.92 -27.95
CA PHE A 26 -11.14 13.48 -28.07
C PHE A 26 -11.60 12.84 -26.76
N ILE A 27 -10.97 13.15 -25.62
CA ILE A 27 -11.36 12.57 -24.32
C ILE A 27 -12.74 13.09 -23.87
N GLN A 28 -13.09 14.33 -24.18
CA GLN A 28 -14.41 14.88 -23.86
C GLN A 28 -15.52 14.18 -24.66
N GLU A 29 -15.27 13.89 -25.94
CA GLU A 29 -16.22 13.21 -26.82
C GLU A 29 -16.25 11.68 -26.58
N TYR A 30 -15.11 11.09 -26.23
CA TYR A 30 -14.90 9.64 -26.08
C TYR A 30 -14.23 9.27 -24.75
N PRO A 31 -14.85 9.59 -23.59
CA PRO A 31 -14.19 9.45 -22.28
C PRO A 31 -13.81 8.02 -21.91
N THR A 32 -14.55 7.02 -22.42
CA THR A 32 -14.28 5.59 -22.19
C THR A 32 -13.03 5.07 -22.90
N PHE A 33 -12.46 5.83 -23.85
CA PHE A 33 -11.29 5.43 -24.63
C PHE A 33 -9.97 6.01 -24.12
N LYS A 34 -9.99 6.87 -23.10
CA LYS A 34 -8.81 7.62 -22.64
C LYS A 34 -7.64 6.72 -22.17
N ASP A 35 -7.95 5.53 -21.67
CA ASP A 35 -6.98 4.53 -21.20
C ASP A 35 -6.84 3.35 -22.17
N ASN A 36 -7.64 3.32 -23.23
CA ASN A 36 -7.64 2.23 -24.18
C ASN A 36 -6.46 2.35 -25.15
N PRO A 37 -5.86 1.22 -25.53
CA PRO A 37 -4.88 1.17 -26.60
C PRO A 37 -5.45 1.66 -27.94
N SER A 38 -4.65 2.45 -28.66
CA SER A 38 -4.91 2.85 -30.03
C SER A 38 -4.87 1.64 -30.97
N LEU A 39 -5.10 1.91 -32.26
CA LEU A 39 -4.78 0.93 -33.29
C LEU A 39 -3.32 0.47 -33.18
N TRP A 40 -2.35 1.32 -32.88
CA TRP A 40 -0.94 0.91 -32.69
C TRP A 40 -0.66 0.15 -31.40
N GLY A 41 -1.69 -0.15 -30.60
CA GLY A 41 -1.55 -0.89 -29.36
C GLY A 41 -1.05 -0.06 -28.18
N THR A 42 -0.84 1.25 -28.34
CA THR A 42 -0.36 2.17 -27.29
C THR A 42 -1.50 2.95 -26.64
N THR A 43 -1.42 3.24 -25.33
CA THR A 43 -2.32 4.19 -24.65
C THR A 43 -1.88 5.64 -24.90
N LEU A 44 -2.78 6.62 -24.65
CA LEU A 44 -2.44 8.04 -24.81
C LEU A 44 -1.26 8.43 -23.92
N LEU A 45 -1.28 7.94 -22.67
CA LEU A 45 -0.23 8.18 -21.68
C LEU A 45 1.10 7.54 -22.11
N TYR A 46 1.08 6.30 -22.60
CA TYR A 46 2.28 5.65 -23.16
C TYR A 46 2.84 6.46 -24.34
N THR A 47 1.96 6.92 -25.24
CA THR A 47 2.37 7.63 -26.46
C THR A 47 3.00 8.98 -26.13
N ALA A 48 2.41 9.73 -25.20
CA ALA A 48 3.00 10.97 -24.69
C ALA A 48 4.36 10.71 -24.02
N ALA A 49 4.46 9.67 -23.19
CA ALA A 49 5.70 9.32 -22.50
C ALA A 49 6.81 8.87 -23.45
N LEU A 50 6.48 8.07 -24.47
CA LEU A 50 7.40 7.62 -25.52
C LEU A 50 8.07 8.78 -26.25
N ASN A 51 7.39 9.92 -26.40
CA ASN A 51 7.83 11.08 -27.17
C ASN A 51 8.23 12.29 -26.29
N ASP A 52 8.52 12.03 -25.01
CA ASP A 52 8.95 13.02 -24.01
C ASP A 52 8.01 14.24 -23.87
N GLN A 53 6.71 14.03 -24.09
CA GLN A 53 5.71 15.10 -24.01
C GLN A 53 5.28 15.31 -22.54
N PHE A 54 6.18 15.83 -21.71
CA PHE A 54 5.98 15.94 -20.26
C PHE A 54 4.70 16.70 -19.86
N GLU A 55 4.40 17.84 -20.48
CA GLU A 55 3.19 18.61 -20.18
C GLU A 55 1.91 17.88 -20.62
N MET A 56 1.97 17.08 -21.70
CA MET A 56 0.87 16.19 -22.07
C MET A 56 0.68 15.07 -21.04
N VAL A 57 1.77 14.48 -20.54
CA VAL A 57 1.74 13.47 -19.46
C VAL A 57 1.07 14.07 -18.21
N LYS A 58 1.43 15.29 -17.81
CA LYS A 58 0.77 16.00 -16.71
C LYS A 58 -0.72 16.19 -16.96
N TYR A 59 -1.08 16.72 -18.12
CA TYR A 59 -2.48 16.92 -18.48
C TYR A 59 -3.29 15.61 -18.42
N LEU A 60 -2.77 14.52 -19.01
CA LEU A 60 -3.45 13.23 -19.04
C LEU A 60 -3.69 12.67 -17.63
N VAL A 61 -2.71 12.78 -16.74
CA VAL A 61 -2.83 12.26 -15.37
C VAL A 61 -3.71 13.18 -14.49
N GLU A 62 -3.45 14.49 -14.49
CA GLU A 62 -4.07 15.39 -13.51
C GLU A 62 -5.46 15.89 -13.93
N LYS A 63 -5.63 16.17 -15.22
CA LYS A 63 -6.86 16.78 -15.74
C LYS A 63 -7.76 15.76 -16.42
N ALA A 64 -7.21 14.86 -17.23
CA ALA A 64 -7.99 13.80 -17.88
C ALA A 64 -8.22 12.57 -16.98
N ARG A 65 -7.52 12.48 -15.84
CA ARG A 65 -7.60 11.37 -14.89
C ARG A 65 -7.38 10.00 -15.56
N CYS A 66 -6.45 9.93 -16.52
CA CYS A 66 -6.01 8.67 -17.10
C CYS A 66 -5.35 7.79 -16.04
N ALA A 67 -5.54 6.48 -16.13
CA ALA A 67 -4.92 5.53 -15.21
C ALA A 67 -3.40 5.51 -15.43
N VAL A 68 -2.64 5.87 -14.40
CA VAL A 68 -1.16 5.95 -14.43
C VAL A 68 -0.51 4.63 -14.86
N ASN A 69 -1.12 3.51 -14.45
CA ASN A 69 -0.66 2.15 -14.76
C ASN A 69 -1.39 1.52 -15.96
N ALA A 70 -2.08 2.30 -16.79
CA ALA A 70 -2.74 1.80 -17.99
C ALA A 70 -1.71 1.08 -18.88
N ARG A 71 -2.01 -0.18 -19.19
CA ARG A 71 -1.15 -1.03 -20.00
C ARG A 71 -1.54 -0.90 -21.46
N ASN A 72 -0.53 -0.82 -22.30
CA ASN A 72 -0.70 -0.98 -23.72
C ASN A 72 -1.11 -2.45 -24.04
N TRP A 73 -1.78 -2.71 -25.16
CA TRP A 73 -2.28 -4.05 -25.51
C TRP A 73 -1.62 -4.57 -26.77
N HIS A 74 -1.38 -5.88 -26.79
CA HIS A 74 -0.93 -6.64 -27.95
C HIS A 74 -1.92 -7.79 -28.19
N ASN A 75 -2.79 -7.70 -29.19
CA ASN A 75 -3.47 -8.88 -29.71
C ASN A 75 -2.72 -9.34 -30.94
N GLY A 76 -2.22 -10.58 -30.89
CA GLY A 76 -1.47 -11.26 -31.96
C GLY A 76 -2.27 -11.62 -33.21
N ASN A 77 -3.32 -10.87 -33.55
CA ASN A 77 -4.17 -11.13 -34.73
C ASN A 77 -4.29 -9.92 -35.67
N ILE A 78 -3.51 -8.86 -35.49
CA ILE A 78 -3.37 -7.82 -36.52
C ILE A 78 -1.98 -7.98 -37.12
N ASP A 79 -1.92 -8.69 -38.24
CA ASP A 79 -0.76 -8.70 -39.11
C ASP A 79 -0.51 -7.26 -39.57
N ARG A 80 0.47 -6.61 -38.94
CA ARG A 80 0.93 -5.28 -39.36
C ARG A 80 2.26 -5.45 -40.03
N SER A 81 2.18 -5.51 -41.36
CA SER A 81 3.29 -5.21 -42.24
C SER A 81 4.01 -3.94 -41.76
N PRO A 82 5.36 -3.95 -41.67
CA PRO A 82 6.17 -2.83 -41.22
C PRO A 82 6.23 -1.76 -42.32
N SER A 83 5.13 -1.04 -42.51
CA SER A 83 4.99 0.00 -43.54
C SER A 83 4.42 1.27 -42.92
N ALA A 84 5.09 1.78 -41.89
CA ALA A 84 5.12 3.19 -41.53
C ALA A 84 6.33 3.43 -40.60
N ALA A 85 7.46 3.76 -41.22
CA ALA A 85 8.62 4.47 -40.69
C ALA A 85 8.92 4.41 -39.16
N ASN A 86 10.01 3.70 -38.82
CA ASN A 86 10.96 4.03 -37.75
C ASN A 86 10.55 4.09 -36.27
N THR A 87 9.36 3.66 -35.86
CA THR A 87 9.03 3.57 -34.42
C THR A 87 9.37 2.20 -33.86
N LYS A 88 10.26 2.13 -32.85
CA LYS A 88 10.44 0.96 -31.98
C LYS A 88 9.06 0.42 -31.61
N ASN A 89 8.73 -0.82 -31.97
CA ASN A 89 7.42 -1.41 -31.68
C ASN A 89 7.07 -1.25 -30.19
N PRO A 90 5.82 -0.91 -29.87
CA PRO A 90 5.42 -0.72 -28.48
C PRO A 90 5.62 -2.01 -27.69
N MET A 91 6.26 -1.89 -26.52
CA MET A 91 6.56 -3.03 -25.65
C MET A 91 5.25 -3.63 -25.14
N PRO A 92 4.88 -4.87 -25.48
CA PRO A 92 3.57 -5.42 -25.14
C PRO A 92 3.30 -5.48 -23.63
N GLY A 93 2.12 -5.03 -23.20
CA GLY A 93 1.74 -4.89 -21.79
C GLY A 93 2.48 -3.79 -21.04
N ALA A 94 3.27 -2.94 -21.69
CA ALA A 94 4.01 -1.89 -21.01
C ALA A 94 3.13 -0.69 -20.62
N THR A 95 3.54 0.00 -19.57
CA THR A 95 2.96 1.26 -19.09
C THR A 95 3.79 2.44 -19.57
N ALA A 96 3.29 3.66 -19.33
CA ALA A 96 4.05 4.88 -19.60
C ALA A 96 5.39 4.94 -18.84
N LEU A 97 5.44 4.39 -17.62
CA LEU A 97 6.67 4.35 -16.84
C LEU A 97 7.74 3.45 -17.47
N HIS A 98 7.35 2.30 -18.04
CA HIS A 98 8.31 1.42 -18.75
C HIS A 98 9.04 2.16 -19.86
N VAL A 99 8.29 2.86 -20.72
CA VAL A 99 8.87 3.54 -21.89
C VAL A 99 9.65 4.79 -21.49
N ALA A 100 9.21 5.51 -20.46
CA ALA A 100 9.96 6.62 -19.90
C ALA A 100 11.31 6.16 -19.32
N CYS A 101 11.33 5.07 -18.55
CA CYS A 101 12.57 4.46 -18.07
C CYS A 101 13.45 3.97 -19.22
N SER A 102 12.89 3.27 -20.20
CA SER A 102 13.65 2.71 -21.33
C SER A 102 14.30 3.76 -22.23
N ASN A 103 13.78 4.99 -22.26
CA ASN A 103 14.28 6.08 -23.09
C ASN A 103 14.99 7.19 -22.29
N ASP A 104 15.23 6.99 -20.99
CA ASP A 104 15.88 7.99 -20.11
C ASP A 104 15.12 9.32 -19.98
N HIS A 105 13.78 9.28 -20.05
CA HIS A 105 12.95 10.48 -19.89
C HIS A 105 12.79 10.81 -18.39
N LEU A 106 13.87 11.23 -17.74
CA LEU A 106 13.98 11.40 -16.29
C LEU A 106 12.88 12.27 -15.67
N ALA A 107 12.48 13.36 -16.34
CA ALA A 107 11.42 14.24 -15.84
C ALA A 107 10.07 13.51 -15.70
N ILE A 108 9.73 12.69 -16.70
CA ILE A 108 8.53 11.85 -16.68
C ILE A 108 8.66 10.76 -15.61
N VAL A 109 9.83 10.11 -15.49
CA VAL A 109 10.07 9.09 -14.45
C VAL A 109 9.88 9.68 -13.05
N LYS A 110 10.52 10.82 -12.75
CA LYS A 110 10.39 11.51 -11.46
C LYS A 110 8.94 11.82 -11.13
N TYR A 111 8.21 12.39 -12.08
CA TYR A 111 6.81 12.74 -11.91
C TYR A 111 5.91 11.51 -11.68
N LEU A 112 6.03 10.48 -12.53
CA LEU A 112 5.22 9.27 -12.42
C LEU A 112 5.49 8.52 -11.10
N VAL A 113 6.76 8.41 -10.69
CA VAL A 113 7.17 7.67 -9.48
C VAL A 113 6.91 8.46 -8.20
N ALA A 114 7.40 9.70 -8.10
CA ALA A 114 7.40 10.46 -6.85
C ALA A 114 6.09 11.21 -6.59
N GLU A 115 5.35 11.59 -7.62
CA GLU A 115 4.13 12.40 -7.47
C GLU A 115 2.86 11.60 -7.76
N LYS A 116 2.91 10.65 -8.69
CA LYS A 116 1.70 9.96 -9.20
C LYS A 116 1.62 8.47 -8.86
N ASN A 117 2.49 7.98 -7.96
CA ASN A 117 2.43 6.62 -7.41
C ASN A 117 2.36 5.51 -8.49
N ALA A 118 3.03 5.72 -9.63
CA ALA A 118 3.15 4.72 -10.67
C ALA A 118 3.76 3.44 -10.10
N ASP A 119 3.22 2.29 -10.54
CA ASP A 119 3.77 1.00 -10.16
C ASP A 119 5.05 0.75 -10.96
N TYR A 120 6.17 0.66 -10.26
CA TYR A 120 7.49 0.41 -10.82
C TYR A 120 7.93 -1.07 -10.73
N PHE A 121 7.10 -1.95 -10.16
CA PHE A 121 7.27 -3.41 -10.19
C PHE A 121 6.32 -4.11 -11.16
N ILE A 122 5.39 -3.37 -11.77
CA ILE A 122 4.47 -3.91 -12.77
C ILE A 122 5.23 -4.51 -13.95
N LYS A 123 5.03 -5.81 -14.20
CA LYS A 123 5.72 -6.54 -15.27
C LYS A 123 4.99 -6.40 -16.60
N ASN A 124 5.68 -6.10 -17.69
CA ASN A 124 5.15 -6.19 -19.05
C ASN A 124 5.04 -7.67 -19.51
N GLN A 125 4.65 -7.94 -20.77
CA GLN A 125 4.55 -9.32 -21.28
C GLN A 125 5.90 -10.01 -21.47
N ALA A 126 7.00 -9.26 -21.51
CA ALA A 126 8.35 -9.81 -21.46
C ALA A 126 8.82 -10.11 -20.02
N ASN A 127 7.91 -10.05 -19.04
CA ASN A 127 8.20 -10.22 -17.61
C ASN A 127 9.21 -9.18 -17.07
N LYS A 128 9.31 -8.01 -17.71
CA LYS A 128 10.21 -6.91 -17.34
C LYS A 128 9.47 -5.77 -16.65
N THR A 129 10.07 -5.19 -15.61
CA THR A 129 9.55 -4.05 -14.86
C THR A 129 10.11 -2.72 -15.39
N PRO A 130 9.47 -1.57 -15.09
CA PRO A 130 10.05 -0.27 -15.43
C PRO A 130 11.43 -0.03 -14.81
N ILE A 131 11.68 -0.54 -13.60
CA ILE A 131 12.97 -0.40 -12.92
C ILE A 131 14.07 -1.08 -13.73
N GLU A 132 13.84 -2.32 -14.20
CA GLU A 132 14.84 -3.04 -15.00
C GLU A 132 15.21 -2.29 -16.31
N TYR A 133 14.26 -1.59 -16.93
CA TYR A 133 14.56 -0.73 -18.08
C TYR A 133 15.36 0.52 -17.68
N GLY A 134 15.13 1.05 -16.47
CA GLY A 134 15.85 2.20 -15.93
C GLY A 134 17.28 1.90 -15.51
N GLU A 135 17.63 0.65 -15.22
CA GLU A 135 18.98 0.25 -14.79
C GLU A 135 20.08 0.51 -15.82
N GLN A 136 19.71 0.57 -17.10
CA GLN A 136 20.64 0.81 -18.19
C GLN A 136 20.99 2.30 -18.38
N HIS A 137 20.29 3.20 -17.68
CA HIS A 137 20.43 4.66 -17.81
C HIS A 137 20.87 5.28 -16.49
N SER A 138 21.98 6.02 -16.49
CA SER A 138 22.62 6.50 -15.26
C SER A 138 21.71 7.37 -14.41
N ASP A 139 20.99 8.30 -15.03
CA ASP A 139 20.23 9.33 -14.33
C ASP A 139 18.93 8.77 -13.74
N VAL A 140 18.23 7.94 -14.51
CA VAL A 140 17.06 7.19 -14.02
C VAL A 140 17.46 6.23 -12.91
N LYS A 141 18.55 5.47 -13.08
CA LYS A 141 19.05 4.55 -12.06
C LYS A 141 19.39 5.30 -10.77
N GLN A 142 20.13 6.41 -10.86
CA GLN A 142 20.50 7.21 -9.70
C GLN A 142 19.25 7.74 -8.97
N PHE A 143 18.28 8.28 -9.70
CA PHE A 143 17.02 8.72 -9.11
C PHE A 143 16.29 7.58 -8.39
N LEU A 144 16.18 6.40 -9.01
CA LEU A 144 15.53 5.24 -8.40
C LEU A 144 16.30 4.75 -7.16
N GLN A 145 17.64 4.79 -7.17
CA GLN A 145 18.45 4.44 -6.00
C GLN A 145 18.20 5.42 -4.84
N ASP A 146 18.21 6.72 -5.13
CA ASP A 146 17.96 7.75 -4.13
C ASP A 146 16.54 7.65 -3.55
N TYR A 147 15.57 7.36 -4.40
CA TYR A 147 14.16 7.29 -4.04
C TYR A 147 13.80 5.99 -3.29
N LEU A 148 14.30 4.83 -3.73
CA LEU A 148 13.91 3.52 -3.20
C LEU A 148 14.85 2.99 -2.11
N ILE A 149 16.12 3.44 -2.09
CA ILE A 149 17.14 2.92 -1.17
C ILE A 149 17.59 4.02 -0.23
N VAL A 150 18.27 5.06 -0.71
CA VAL A 150 18.94 6.04 0.17
C VAL A 150 17.96 6.76 1.09
N SER A 151 16.78 7.09 0.58
CA SER A 151 15.73 7.70 1.40
C SER A 151 15.16 6.73 2.44
N TRP A 152 15.21 5.42 2.21
CA TRP A 152 14.52 4.44 3.08
C TRP A 152 15.45 3.69 3.99
N SER A 153 16.69 3.51 3.54
CA SER A 153 17.60 2.53 4.05
C SER A 153 18.86 3.12 4.60
N SER A 154 19.28 2.60 5.76
CA SER A 154 20.63 2.84 6.25
C SER A 154 21.69 2.03 5.49
N SER A 155 21.27 0.98 4.76
CA SER A 155 22.14 0.15 3.93
C SER A 155 22.14 0.66 2.48
N LEU A 156 23.27 1.23 2.06
CA LEU A 156 23.44 1.77 0.72
C LEU A 156 23.76 0.65 -0.29
N SER A 157 22.75 -0.13 -0.65
CA SER A 157 22.86 -1.10 -1.77
C SER A 157 23.05 -0.37 -3.10
N THR A 158 23.94 -0.88 -3.95
CA THR A 158 24.12 -0.40 -5.33
C THR A 158 23.06 -0.94 -6.29
N ASN A 159 22.37 -2.03 -5.92
CA ASN A 159 21.37 -2.69 -6.76
C ASN A 159 19.97 -2.21 -6.38
N LEU A 160 19.14 -1.94 -7.40
CA LEU A 160 17.75 -1.55 -7.20
C LEU A 160 16.92 -2.75 -6.70
N PRO A 161 15.90 -2.53 -5.87
CA PRO A 161 14.95 -3.58 -5.57
C PRO A 161 14.21 -3.97 -6.85
N HIS A 162 14.05 -5.27 -7.09
CA HIS A 162 13.32 -5.80 -8.25
C HIS A 162 11.92 -6.29 -7.90
N LYS A 163 11.56 -6.26 -6.61
CA LYS A 163 10.30 -6.75 -6.06
C LYS A 163 9.84 -5.88 -4.87
N PRO A 164 8.58 -5.97 -4.47
CA PRO A 164 8.11 -5.44 -3.19
C PRO A 164 8.89 -6.02 -1.99
N ILE A 165 8.90 -5.30 -0.87
CA ILE A 165 9.59 -5.67 0.38
C ILE A 165 9.22 -7.09 0.86
N LEU A 166 7.94 -7.45 0.76
CA LEU A 166 7.44 -8.75 1.21
C LEU A 166 8.04 -9.93 0.43
N ASP A 167 8.53 -9.67 -0.78
CA ASP A 167 8.97 -10.68 -1.73
C ASP A 167 10.51 -10.76 -1.84
N GLU A 168 11.24 -10.05 -0.97
CA GLU A 168 12.71 -9.98 -0.93
C GLU A 168 13.32 -10.86 0.17
N ASP A 169 14.49 -11.45 -0.13
CA ASP A 169 15.37 -12.06 0.87
C ASP A 169 16.14 -10.94 1.61
N ARG A 170 15.75 -10.67 2.87
CA ARG A 170 15.81 -9.32 3.48
C ARG A 170 17.16 -8.89 4.08
N PRO A 171 17.43 -7.57 4.15
CA PRO A 171 18.27 -6.99 5.20
C PRO A 171 17.53 -6.98 6.56
N GLN A 172 18.22 -7.39 7.63
CA GLN A 172 17.62 -7.69 8.95
C GLN A 172 17.27 -6.47 9.81
N GLN A 173 17.78 -5.28 9.49
CA GLN A 173 17.52 -4.06 10.25
C GLN A 173 17.59 -2.83 9.36
N ASP A 174 16.41 -2.39 8.92
CA ASP A 174 16.24 -1.18 8.15
C ASP A 174 15.12 -0.31 8.71
N CYS A 175 15.40 0.24 9.89
CA CYS A 175 14.48 1.11 10.60
C CYS A 175 15.21 2.12 11.50
N THR A 176 14.54 3.23 11.80
CA THR A 176 14.99 4.24 12.77
C THR A 176 14.01 4.31 13.94
N TRP A 177 14.49 4.10 15.15
CA TRP A 177 13.70 4.26 16.38
C TRP A 177 13.81 5.67 16.93
N GLU A 178 12.66 6.25 17.28
CA GLU A 178 12.57 7.62 17.79
C GLU A 178 11.58 7.70 18.95
N TYR A 179 11.79 8.69 19.81
CA TYR A 179 10.85 9.06 20.87
C TYR A 179 10.53 10.56 20.85
N LYS A 180 9.31 10.90 21.26
CA LYS A 180 8.84 12.27 21.43
C LYS A 180 8.25 12.42 22.82
N SER A 181 8.83 13.31 23.63
CA SER A 181 8.27 13.65 24.95
C SER A 181 6.84 14.17 24.79
N LEU A 182 5.96 13.85 25.73
CA LEU A 182 4.58 14.36 25.72
C LEU A 182 4.50 15.89 25.91
N GLN A 183 5.60 16.49 26.39
CA GLN A 183 5.74 17.90 26.74
C GLN A 183 6.47 18.69 25.65
N LYS A 184 7.22 18.00 24.78
CA LYS A 184 7.99 18.62 23.70
C LYS A 184 7.43 18.20 22.32
N PRO A 185 7.50 19.07 21.31
CA PRO A 185 6.99 18.75 19.98
C PRO A 185 7.96 17.85 19.18
N GLU A 186 9.23 17.76 19.59
CA GLU A 186 10.29 17.17 18.78
C GLU A 186 10.46 15.66 18.98
N TRP A 187 10.81 14.99 17.88
CA TRP A 187 11.26 13.59 17.89
C TRP A 187 12.79 13.53 18.02
N HIS A 188 13.26 12.66 18.90
CA HIS A 188 14.67 12.38 19.12
C HIS A 188 14.97 10.92 18.77
N LYS A 189 16.12 10.69 18.13
CA LYS A 189 16.58 9.31 17.84
C LYS A 189 17.02 8.62 19.12
N PHE A 190 16.72 7.33 19.23
CA PHE A 190 17.32 6.50 20.27
C PHE A 190 18.81 6.27 20.01
N SER A 191 19.56 5.98 21.09
CA SER A 191 20.93 5.48 20.96
C SER A 191 20.95 4.12 20.24
N SER A 192 22.13 3.71 19.75
CA SER A 192 22.32 2.40 19.12
C SER A 192 21.91 1.25 20.04
N ASP A 193 22.33 1.29 21.31
CA ASP A 193 22.02 0.26 22.30
C ASP A 193 20.51 0.16 22.56
N ALA A 194 19.84 1.31 22.74
CA ALA A 194 18.40 1.33 22.96
C ALA A 194 17.64 0.83 21.73
N THR A 195 18.12 1.19 20.53
CA THR A 195 17.57 0.72 19.25
C THR A 195 17.70 -0.80 19.13
N GLN A 196 18.84 -1.39 19.52
CA GLN A 196 19.03 -2.83 19.50
C GLN A 196 18.06 -3.55 20.46
N ILE A 197 17.87 -3.02 21.67
CA ILE A 197 16.92 -3.57 22.65
C ILE A 197 15.49 -3.51 22.11
N LEU A 198 15.06 -2.35 21.63
CA LEU A 198 13.72 -2.15 21.06
C LEU A 198 13.47 -3.05 19.85
N HIS A 199 14.45 -3.16 18.96
CA HIS A 199 14.37 -4.00 17.78
C HIS A 199 14.24 -5.49 18.18
N GLN A 200 15.07 -5.97 19.11
CA GLN A 200 15.00 -7.36 19.59
C GLN A 200 13.68 -7.73 20.25
N ALA A 201 12.99 -6.76 20.86
CA ALA A 201 11.70 -6.98 21.52
C ALA A 201 10.55 -7.32 20.56
N LEU A 202 10.69 -6.97 19.27
CA LEU A 202 9.70 -7.22 18.22
C LEU A 202 10.09 -8.34 17.25
N ILE A 203 11.26 -8.97 17.40
CA ILE A 203 11.63 -10.11 16.58
C ILE A 203 10.68 -11.28 16.86
N SER A 204 9.87 -11.64 15.86
CA SER A 204 8.82 -12.66 15.96
C SER A 204 9.29 -14.08 16.28
N THR A 205 10.55 -14.41 15.99
CA THR A 205 11.15 -15.72 16.34
C THR A 205 11.47 -15.88 17.83
N ARG A 206 11.28 -14.83 18.63
CA ARG A 206 11.55 -14.82 20.07
C ARG A 206 10.25 -14.64 20.85
N LYS A 207 10.29 -14.97 22.15
CA LYS A 207 9.19 -14.66 23.06
C LYS A 207 8.97 -13.15 23.10
N PHE A 208 7.75 -12.72 22.77
CA PHE A 208 7.37 -11.31 22.78
C PHE A 208 7.57 -10.69 24.17
N GLN A 209 8.25 -9.54 24.21
CA GLN A 209 8.52 -8.78 25.43
C GLN A 209 7.61 -7.55 25.46
N ALA A 210 6.51 -7.63 26.20
CA ALA A 210 5.54 -6.54 26.31
C ALA A 210 6.13 -5.28 26.98
N GLU A 211 7.15 -5.45 27.83
CA GLU A 211 7.91 -4.36 28.42
C GLU A 211 9.41 -4.59 28.29
N VAL A 212 10.16 -3.53 27.98
CA VAL A 212 11.62 -3.54 27.95
C VAL A 212 12.19 -2.37 28.75
N GLN A 213 13.40 -2.55 29.28
CA GLN A 213 14.10 -1.52 30.03
C GLN A 213 15.20 -0.88 29.19
N LEU A 214 15.23 0.45 29.17
CA LEU A 214 16.24 1.25 28.47
C LEU A 214 17.04 2.04 29.48
N LYS A 215 18.34 1.74 29.58
CA LYS A 215 19.27 2.54 30.37
C LYS A 215 19.77 3.71 29.51
N THR A 216 19.62 4.92 30.03
CA THR A 216 20.07 6.15 29.38
C THR A 216 20.94 6.96 30.34
N GLN A 217 21.50 8.07 29.86
CA GLN A 217 22.20 9.03 30.73
C GLN A 217 21.24 9.71 31.73
N GLU A 218 19.96 9.83 31.38
CA GLU A 218 18.94 10.50 32.20
C GLU A 218 18.29 9.58 33.24
N GLY A 219 18.52 8.27 33.16
CA GLY A 219 17.93 7.28 34.06
C GLY A 219 17.54 5.98 33.37
N LEU A 220 16.80 5.16 34.11
CA LEU A 220 16.25 3.88 33.64
C LEU A 220 14.79 4.08 33.25
N PHE A 221 14.48 3.86 31.97
CA PHE A 221 13.13 3.98 31.44
C PHE A 221 12.54 2.61 31.14
N THR A 222 11.25 2.45 31.37
CA THR A 222 10.47 1.31 30.88
C THR A 222 9.75 1.71 29.60
N VAL A 223 9.77 0.81 28.62
CA VAL A 223 9.02 0.95 27.38
C VAL A 223 7.99 -0.15 27.31
N SER A 224 6.72 0.23 27.13
CA SER A 224 5.66 -0.69 26.73
C SER A 224 5.72 -0.90 25.22
N MET A 225 5.99 -2.13 24.79
CA MET A 225 6.02 -2.54 23.39
C MET A 225 4.62 -2.80 22.82
N THR A 226 3.60 -2.90 23.67
CA THR A 226 2.20 -2.98 23.23
C THR A 226 1.62 -1.60 22.94
N LYS A 227 2.03 -0.58 23.71
CA LYS A 227 1.53 0.80 23.61
C LYS A 227 2.47 1.76 22.86
N PHE A 228 3.72 1.36 22.65
CA PHE A 228 4.84 2.21 22.21
C PHE A 228 4.92 3.49 23.05
N LEU A 229 4.98 3.29 24.37
CA LEU A 229 5.05 4.36 25.36
C LEU A 229 6.25 4.12 26.27
N ARG A 230 7.10 5.13 26.39
CA ARG A 230 8.19 5.20 27.36
C ARG A 230 7.70 5.91 28.62
N SER A 231 8.05 5.39 29.78
CA SER A 231 7.80 6.02 31.08
C SER A 231 8.93 5.71 32.06
N ASP A 232 9.19 6.63 33.00
CA ASP A 232 10.02 6.34 34.17
C ASP A 232 9.11 5.76 35.27
N LYS A 233 9.21 4.45 35.55
CA LYS A 233 8.39 3.83 36.62
C LYS A 233 8.96 4.07 38.02
N THR A 234 10.18 4.61 38.12
CA THR A 234 10.87 4.82 39.39
C THR A 234 10.65 6.21 39.97
N ASP A 235 10.16 7.14 39.14
CA ASP A 235 9.90 8.53 39.51
C ASP A 235 8.41 8.77 39.81
N PRO A 236 8.05 9.29 40.99
CA PRO A 236 6.68 9.72 41.31
C PRO A 236 6.11 10.75 40.32
N ASP A 237 6.95 11.57 39.70
CA ASP A 237 6.57 12.59 38.70
C ASP A 237 6.63 12.04 37.25
N ALA A 238 6.53 10.71 37.09
CA ALA A 238 6.65 9.95 35.84
C ALA A 238 5.94 10.55 34.62
N GLN A 239 4.80 11.24 34.82
CA GLN A 239 4.03 11.86 33.75
C GLN A 239 4.86 12.89 32.97
N GLU A 240 5.75 13.63 33.62
CA GLU A 240 6.60 14.65 32.96
C GLU A 240 7.71 14.03 32.09
N LYS A 241 8.04 12.76 32.33
CA LYS A 241 9.10 12.02 31.63
C LYS A 241 8.58 11.01 30.62
N GLN A 242 7.28 10.99 30.38
CA GLN A 242 6.66 10.12 29.38
C GLN A 242 7.02 10.56 27.96
N ALA A 243 7.19 9.57 27.08
CA ALA A 243 7.41 9.82 25.66
C ALA A 243 6.72 8.79 24.79
N TRP A 244 6.12 9.24 23.70
CA TRP A 244 5.71 8.35 22.61
C TRP A 244 6.92 7.80 21.91
N ILE A 245 6.81 6.56 21.43
CA ILE A 245 7.82 5.89 20.62
C ILE A 245 7.26 5.61 19.24
N ARG A 246 8.12 5.64 18.23
CA ARG A 246 7.84 5.11 16.91
C ARG A 246 9.05 4.44 16.30
N CYS A 247 8.79 3.55 15.36
CA CYS A 247 9.78 2.92 14.49
C CYS A 247 9.49 3.33 13.05
N ARG A 248 10.40 4.11 12.44
CA ARG A 248 10.33 4.46 11.02
C ARG A 248 10.95 3.35 10.20
N GLY A 249 10.11 2.56 9.55
CA GLY A 249 10.49 1.38 8.78
C GLY A 249 9.28 0.46 8.62
N SER A 250 9.33 -0.45 7.65
CA SER A 250 8.25 -1.43 7.46
C SER A 250 8.26 -2.42 8.64
N SER A 251 7.11 -2.56 9.31
CA SER A 251 6.93 -3.55 10.38
C SER A 251 7.18 -4.96 9.85
N VAL A 252 6.73 -5.22 8.63
CA VAL A 252 6.92 -6.51 8.01
C VAL A 252 8.39 -6.72 7.67
N LEU A 253 9.06 -5.79 6.96
CA LEU A 253 10.48 -5.94 6.59
C LEU A 253 11.35 -6.29 7.81
N ASN A 254 11.20 -5.49 8.86
CA ASN A 254 12.09 -5.51 10.00
C ASN A 254 11.75 -6.59 11.03
N PHE A 255 10.49 -7.03 11.11
CA PHE A 255 10.02 -7.86 12.23
C PHE A 255 9.14 -9.06 11.83
N ASN A 256 8.70 -9.12 10.57
CA ASN A 256 7.73 -10.10 10.08
C ASN A 256 6.38 -10.04 10.81
N ILE A 257 5.93 -8.83 11.15
CA ILE A 257 4.71 -8.61 11.94
C ILE A 257 3.68 -7.76 11.22
N ASP A 258 2.43 -8.14 11.44
CA ASP A 258 1.26 -7.39 11.08
C ASP A 258 1.10 -6.18 12.01
N ALA A 259 0.64 -5.05 11.49
CA ALA A 259 0.59 -3.81 12.26
C ALA A 259 -0.66 -2.97 11.98
N ILE A 260 -1.01 -2.15 12.97
CA ILE A 260 -2.09 -1.17 12.93
C ILE A 260 -1.48 0.23 12.88
N TRP A 261 -1.88 1.02 11.90
CA TRP A 261 -1.51 2.42 11.75
C TRP A 261 -2.34 3.33 12.64
N GLN A 262 -1.67 4.33 13.19
CA GLN A 262 -2.27 5.36 14.02
C GLN A 262 -1.80 6.74 13.59
N LEU A 263 -2.69 7.72 13.73
CA LEU A 263 -2.46 9.12 13.41
C LEU A 263 -2.49 9.96 14.68
N MET A 264 -1.57 10.91 14.79
CA MET A 264 -1.59 11.94 15.83
C MET A 264 -1.66 13.30 15.18
N PHE A 265 -2.73 14.04 15.46
CA PHE A 265 -2.90 15.40 14.97
C PHE A 265 -2.17 16.36 15.91
N ILE A 266 -1.30 17.21 15.36
CA ILE A 266 -0.66 18.31 16.09
C ILE A 266 -1.22 19.67 15.69
N ARG A 267 -1.94 19.71 14.57
CA ARG A 267 -2.70 20.86 14.11
C ARG A 267 -3.95 20.37 13.42
N TYR A 268 -5.10 20.90 13.82
CA TYR A 268 -6.40 20.64 13.20
C TYR A 268 -7.37 21.80 13.52
N PRO A 269 -8.09 22.38 12.53
CA PRO A 269 -8.85 23.62 12.73
C PRO A 269 -9.95 23.55 13.79
N GLU A 270 -10.66 22.43 13.88
CA GLU A 270 -11.79 22.23 14.80
C GLU A 270 -11.37 21.50 16.07
N ALA A 271 -10.07 21.46 16.39
CA ALA A 271 -9.59 20.69 17.52
C ALA A 271 -10.10 21.25 18.86
N THR A 272 -10.60 20.35 19.70
CA THR A 272 -11.02 20.71 21.05
C THR A 272 -9.79 21.04 21.92
N LYS A 273 -9.82 22.17 22.62
CA LYS A 273 -8.78 22.56 23.60
C LYS A 273 -8.83 21.77 24.92
N LYS A 274 -9.80 20.88 25.11
CA LYS A 274 -9.87 20.05 26.32
C LYS A 274 -8.80 18.97 26.21
N ILE A 275 -7.71 19.13 26.94
CA ILE A 275 -6.73 18.07 27.15
C ILE A 275 -7.37 17.08 28.14
N THR A 276 -8.01 16.02 27.65
CA THR A 276 -8.11 14.80 28.46
C THR A 276 -6.80 14.02 28.33
N SER A 277 -6.55 13.08 29.27
CA SER A 277 -5.26 12.38 29.37
C SER A 277 -4.72 11.94 28.00
N LEU A 278 -3.50 12.37 27.68
CA LEU A 278 -2.80 12.06 26.42
C LEU A 278 -2.64 10.55 26.21
N LEU A 279 -2.76 9.76 27.27
CA LEU A 279 -2.62 8.30 27.26
C LEU A 279 -3.80 7.57 26.62
N HIS A 280 -4.95 8.24 26.43
CA HIS A 280 -6.11 7.62 25.79
C HIS A 280 -5.96 7.60 24.27
N ILE A 281 -6.30 6.44 23.70
CA ILE A 281 -6.27 6.17 22.26
C ILE A 281 -7.71 5.89 21.83
N THR A 282 -8.07 6.37 20.64
CA THR A 282 -9.43 6.28 20.14
C THR A 282 -9.43 5.78 18.70
N HIS A 283 -10.50 5.14 18.25
CA HIS A 283 -10.63 4.79 16.83
C HIS A 283 -10.99 6.03 16.03
N LEU A 284 -10.37 6.19 14.86
CA LEU A 284 -10.83 7.15 13.89
C LEU A 284 -12.18 6.69 13.34
N THR A 285 -13.12 7.62 13.16
CA THR A 285 -14.44 7.28 12.63
C THR A 285 -14.35 6.94 11.15
N THR A 286 -15.06 5.90 10.72
CA THR A 286 -15.14 5.47 9.31
C THR A 286 -16.11 6.32 8.48
N ILE A 287 -16.96 7.08 9.15
CA ILE A 287 -17.96 7.99 8.58
C ILE A 287 -17.85 9.30 9.36
N PHE A 288 -18.10 10.43 8.70
CA PHE A 288 -18.18 11.71 9.40
C PHE A 288 -19.28 11.67 10.46
N ASP A 289 -18.90 11.86 11.72
CA ASP A 289 -19.80 12.05 12.84
C ASP A 289 -19.61 13.46 13.39
N SER A 290 -20.65 14.30 13.28
CA SER A 290 -20.67 15.67 13.83
C SER A 290 -20.38 15.75 15.34
N LYS A 291 -20.45 14.64 16.07
CA LYS A 291 -20.12 14.55 17.50
C LYS A 291 -18.67 14.14 17.76
N PHE A 292 -17.97 13.61 16.76
CA PHE A 292 -16.58 13.21 16.87
C PHE A 292 -15.68 14.43 16.75
N ASN A 293 -14.96 14.75 17.83
CA ASN A 293 -14.02 15.87 17.86
C ASN A 293 -12.59 15.35 17.95
N ILE A 294 -11.72 15.88 17.11
CA ILE A 294 -10.29 15.59 17.17
C ILE A 294 -9.67 16.37 18.34
N GLU A 295 -8.87 15.67 19.13
CA GLU A 295 -8.01 16.23 20.17
C GLU A 295 -6.56 16.14 19.68
N LEU A 296 -5.79 17.20 19.92
CA LEU A 296 -4.39 17.23 19.54
C LEU A 296 -3.55 16.33 20.45
N ASP A 297 -2.41 15.88 19.93
CA ASP A 297 -1.42 15.06 20.64
C ASP A 297 -1.93 13.70 21.16
N LYS A 298 -3.06 13.23 20.62
CA LYS A 298 -3.61 11.88 20.84
C LYS A 298 -3.46 10.98 19.62
N TRP A 299 -3.35 9.68 19.85
CA TRP A 299 -3.30 8.69 18.78
C TRP A 299 -4.70 8.19 18.42
N TYR A 300 -4.97 8.15 17.11
CA TYR A 300 -6.18 7.65 16.50
C TYR A 300 -5.88 6.45 15.63
N THR A 301 -6.49 5.31 15.91
CA THR A 301 -6.35 4.10 15.10
C THR A 301 -7.04 4.28 13.75
N CYS A 302 -6.32 4.01 12.66
CA CYS A 302 -6.85 4.07 11.29
C CYS A 302 -7.89 2.97 11.05
N ASP A 303 -8.79 3.19 10.10
CA ASP A 303 -9.70 2.16 9.59
C ASP A 303 -8.96 1.12 8.71
N THR A 304 -9.64 0.02 8.37
CA THR A 304 -9.08 -1.09 7.57
C THR A 304 -8.57 -0.63 6.21
N ARG A 305 -9.27 0.27 5.52
CA ARG A 305 -8.90 0.75 4.18
C ARG A 305 -7.60 1.55 4.23
N THR A 306 -7.50 2.47 5.19
CA THR A 306 -6.33 3.32 5.40
C THR A 306 -5.13 2.48 5.85
N ASN A 307 -5.35 1.50 6.75
CA ASN A 307 -4.32 0.54 7.14
C ASN A 307 -3.75 -0.23 5.94
N LEU A 308 -4.63 -0.81 5.11
CA LEU A 308 -4.23 -1.57 3.93
C LEU A 308 -3.46 -0.69 2.94
N LEU A 309 -3.92 0.54 2.72
CA LEU A 309 -3.23 1.50 1.86
C LEU A 309 -1.83 1.80 2.37
N LEU A 310 -1.66 2.09 3.66
CA LEU A 310 -0.36 2.41 4.27
C LEU A 310 0.58 1.20 4.23
N ASN A 311 0.09 0.00 4.56
CA ASN A 311 0.85 -1.26 4.47
C ASN A 311 1.34 -1.54 3.05
N ASN A 312 0.44 -1.48 2.06
CA ASN A 312 0.80 -1.70 0.65
C ASN A 312 1.78 -0.64 0.15
N SER A 313 1.61 0.61 0.58
CA SER A 313 2.49 1.71 0.18
C SER A 313 3.89 1.57 0.78
N MET A 314 3.99 1.17 2.04
CA MET A 314 5.26 0.82 2.67
C MET A 314 5.93 -0.38 1.99
N ASN A 315 5.17 -1.45 1.69
CA ASN A 315 5.67 -2.63 0.98
C ASN A 315 6.30 -2.26 -0.37
N LEU A 316 5.71 -1.28 -1.06
CA LEU A 316 6.21 -0.76 -2.32
C LEU A 316 7.30 0.29 -2.16
N ARG A 317 7.65 0.78 -0.96
CA ARG A 317 8.60 1.89 -0.70
C ARG A 317 8.11 3.27 -1.21
N ARG A 318 6.81 3.52 -1.19
CA ARG A 318 6.22 4.80 -1.62
C ARG A 318 6.51 5.90 -0.60
N LYS A 319 7.13 6.99 -1.05
CA LYS A 319 7.50 8.11 -0.16
C LYS A 319 6.30 8.93 0.28
N VAL A 320 5.40 9.25 -0.64
CA VAL A 320 4.22 10.07 -0.38
C VAL A 320 2.97 9.41 -0.94
N ILE A 321 1.91 9.34 -0.14
CA ILE A 321 0.60 8.90 -0.59
C ILE A 321 -0.45 9.93 -0.24
N ALA A 322 -1.44 10.08 -1.12
CA ALA A 322 -2.60 10.93 -0.87
C ALA A 322 -3.83 10.04 -0.67
N THR A 323 -4.59 10.29 0.38
CA THR A 323 -5.89 9.65 0.59
C THR A 323 -6.83 10.59 1.32
N ASP A 324 -8.11 10.47 1.00
CA ASP A 324 -9.16 11.16 1.74
C ASP A 324 -9.42 10.40 3.03
N ILE A 325 -9.53 11.13 4.14
CA ILE A 325 -9.93 10.58 5.44
C ILE A 325 -11.16 11.36 5.90
N PRO A 326 -12.25 10.69 6.31
CA PRO A 326 -13.54 11.32 6.62
C PRO A 326 -13.51 12.06 7.97
N LEU A 327 -12.75 13.15 8.00
CA LEU A 327 -12.56 14.00 9.18
C LEU A 327 -13.54 15.18 9.22
N GLY A 328 -14.50 15.27 8.28
CA GLY A 328 -15.42 16.41 8.17
C GLY A 328 -14.90 17.59 7.36
N MET A 329 -13.70 17.45 6.79
CA MET A 329 -13.16 18.41 5.84
C MET A 329 -13.75 18.18 4.45
N LYS A 330 -14.11 19.25 3.75
CA LYS A 330 -14.63 19.16 2.37
C LYS A 330 -13.52 18.74 1.42
N ASP A 331 -13.63 17.53 0.86
CA ASP A 331 -12.94 17.05 -0.35
C ASP A 331 -11.43 17.38 -0.44
N GLU A 332 -10.72 17.39 0.69
CA GLU A 332 -9.28 17.64 0.75
C GLU A 332 -8.51 16.37 1.15
N PRO A 333 -7.58 15.89 0.31
CA PRO A 333 -6.77 14.73 0.64
C PRO A 333 -5.72 15.06 1.69
N LEU A 334 -5.37 14.06 2.50
CA LEU A 334 -4.18 14.10 3.35
C LEU A 334 -3.00 13.42 2.63
N TYR A 335 -1.86 14.09 2.66
CA TYR A 335 -0.60 13.60 2.12
C TYR A 335 0.24 12.99 3.24
N PHE A 336 0.36 11.67 3.23
CA PHE A 336 1.21 10.91 4.16
C PHE A 336 2.61 10.77 3.58
N ASN A 337 3.60 11.31 4.27
CA ASN A 337 5.00 11.08 3.99
C ASN A 337 5.50 9.89 4.82
N LEU A 338 5.65 8.75 4.16
CA LEU A 338 6.03 7.48 4.77
C LEU A 338 7.55 7.38 5.02
N HIS A 339 8.34 8.35 4.55
CA HIS A 339 9.75 8.45 4.92
C HIS A 339 9.94 9.18 6.27
N THR A 340 9.24 10.29 6.46
CA THR A 340 9.31 11.10 7.71
C THR A 340 8.29 10.69 8.76
N PHE A 341 7.35 9.81 8.41
CA PHE A 341 6.22 9.42 9.24
C PHE A 341 5.44 10.67 9.71
N THR A 342 5.14 11.56 8.77
CA THR A 342 4.31 12.76 8.96
C THR A 342 3.18 12.82 7.95
N PHE A 343 2.11 13.55 8.23
CA PHE A 343 1.07 13.86 7.25
C PHE A 343 0.64 15.33 7.31
N ALA A 344 0.13 15.85 6.19
CA ALA A 344 -0.48 17.18 6.12
C ALA A 344 -1.48 17.28 4.96
N ASN A 345 -2.42 18.23 5.02
CA ASN A 345 -3.11 18.71 3.81
C ASN A 345 -2.28 19.79 3.09
N ASP A 346 -2.71 20.19 1.89
CA ASP A 346 -1.99 21.15 1.04
C ASP A 346 -1.71 22.49 1.77
N ASP A 347 -2.73 23.02 2.44
CA ASP A 347 -2.64 24.30 3.15
C ASP A 347 -1.94 24.20 4.52
N LYS A 348 -1.54 22.99 4.94
CA LYS A 348 -0.95 22.71 6.25
C LYS A 348 -1.79 23.21 7.43
N THR A 349 -3.10 23.27 7.24
CA THR A 349 -4.08 23.51 8.31
C THR A 349 -4.29 22.25 9.13
N VAL A 350 -4.04 21.09 8.54
CA VAL A 350 -3.94 19.79 9.20
C VAL A 350 -2.53 19.28 9.10
N VAL A 351 -1.94 18.95 10.24
CA VAL A 351 -0.59 18.39 10.32
C VAL A 351 -0.54 17.35 11.44
N GLY A 352 0.21 16.28 11.21
CA GLY A 352 0.36 15.24 12.20
C GLY A 352 1.51 14.27 11.96
N TYR A 353 1.59 13.30 12.86
CA TYR A 353 2.51 12.18 12.82
C TYR A 353 1.76 10.88 12.60
N LEU A 354 2.42 9.90 12.00
CA LEU A 354 1.94 8.52 11.93
C LEU A 354 2.88 7.59 12.67
N ARG A 355 2.33 6.48 13.15
CA ARG A 355 3.07 5.32 13.64
C ARG A 355 2.31 4.06 13.29
N TRP A 356 3.00 2.93 13.28
CA TRP A 356 2.37 1.62 13.33
C TRP A 356 2.61 1.00 14.72
N ILE A 357 1.69 0.14 15.16
CA ILE A 357 1.74 -0.63 16.41
C ILE A 357 1.59 -2.12 16.05
N PRO A 358 2.38 -3.02 16.64
CA PRO A 358 2.28 -4.47 16.36
C PRO A 358 0.89 -4.99 16.67
N LYS A 359 0.28 -5.80 15.81
CA LYS A 359 -0.94 -6.54 16.19
C LYS A 359 -0.59 -7.66 17.16
N LEU A 360 -1.43 -7.85 18.17
CA LEU A 360 -1.25 -8.86 19.21
C LEU A 360 -2.40 -9.86 19.21
N ILE A 361 -2.06 -11.11 19.48
CA ILE A 361 -2.99 -12.23 19.54
C ILE A 361 -2.72 -13.13 20.75
N SER A 362 -3.70 -13.95 21.14
CA SER A 362 -3.54 -15.06 22.09
C SER A 362 -4.02 -16.37 21.48
N ASN A 363 -3.43 -17.48 21.91
CA ASN A 363 -4.04 -18.80 21.73
C ASN A 363 -4.98 -19.07 22.92
N ASP A 364 -6.13 -19.71 22.68
CA ASP A 364 -6.98 -20.24 23.75
C ASP A 364 -6.32 -21.52 24.32
N GLU A 365 -6.28 -21.67 25.65
CA GLU A 365 -5.65 -22.82 26.33
C GLU A 365 -6.38 -24.16 26.07
N ARG A 366 -7.48 -24.15 25.31
CA ARG A 366 -8.37 -25.31 25.10
C ARG A 366 -8.29 -25.92 23.70
N ASN A 367 -7.12 -26.45 23.31
CA ASN A 367 -6.92 -27.43 22.20
C ASN A 367 -7.58 -27.15 20.83
N LYS A 368 -8.14 -25.96 20.62
CA LYS A 368 -8.53 -25.39 19.35
C LYS A 368 -7.57 -24.23 19.21
N ASP A 369 -6.68 -24.25 18.23
CA ASP A 369 -5.73 -23.18 17.92
C ASP A 369 -6.44 -21.92 17.39
N ARG A 370 -7.56 -21.53 18.01
CA ARG A 370 -8.31 -20.32 17.70
C ARG A 370 -7.54 -19.13 18.22
N ILE A 371 -7.06 -18.34 17.28
CA ILE A 371 -6.36 -17.09 17.51
C ILE A 371 -7.39 -16.04 17.90
N ARG A 372 -7.13 -15.31 18.98
CA ARG A 372 -7.97 -14.21 19.43
C ARG A 372 -7.16 -12.92 19.38
N ASP A 373 -7.68 -11.92 18.67
CA ASP A 373 -7.14 -10.57 18.69
C ASP A 373 -7.14 -10.03 20.12
N ILE A 374 -6.02 -9.42 20.50
CA ILE A 374 -5.86 -8.72 21.77
C ILE A 374 -5.82 -7.23 21.48
N ASP A 375 -6.65 -6.47 22.20
CA ASP A 375 -6.50 -5.02 22.23
C ASP A 375 -5.13 -4.65 22.84
N ASN A 376 -4.27 -4.09 21.99
CA ASN A 376 -2.97 -3.54 22.30
C ASN A 376 -2.89 -2.66 23.57
N PHE A 377 -4.02 -2.07 23.98
CA PHE A 377 -4.09 -1.09 25.06
C PHE A 377 -4.84 -1.57 26.29
N GLN A 378 -5.71 -2.58 26.14
CA GLN A 378 -6.58 -3.10 27.19
C GLN A 378 -6.29 -4.56 27.56
N SER A 379 -5.13 -5.10 27.20
CA SER A 379 -4.72 -6.46 27.58
C SER A 379 -4.93 -6.70 29.08
N THR A 380 -5.70 -7.74 29.40
CA THR A 380 -5.90 -8.19 30.79
C THR A 380 -4.70 -9.05 31.23
N ASP A 381 -4.39 -9.04 32.52
CA ASP A 381 -3.19 -9.71 33.08
C ASP A 381 -3.17 -11.24 32.85
N ASN A 382 -4.32 -11.83 32.51
CA ASN A 382 -4.48 -13.27 32.33
C ASN A 382 -4.19 -13.75 30.90
N VAL A 383 -3.92 -12.85 29.96
CA VAL A 383 -3.65 -13.19 28.56
C VAL A 383 -2.17 -13.05 28.27
N LYS A 384 -1.55 -14.05 27.62
CA LYS A 384 -0.15 -14.01 27.18
C LYS A 384 -0.11 -13.54 25.72
N PRO A 385 0.11 -12.24 25.44
CA PRO A 385 0.12 -11.74 24.08
C PRO A 385 1.30 -12.28 23.28
N ILE A 386 1.03 -12.58 22.02
CA ILE A 386 1.99 -12.98 21.00
C ILE A 386 1.85 -12.02 19.82
N LEU A 387 2.93 -11.78 19.08
CA LEU A 387 2.88 -10.97 17.86
C LEU A 387 2.13 -11.73 16.76
N LEU A 388 1.23 -11.05 16.05
CA LEU A 388 0.65 -11.58 14.83
C LEU A 388 1.69 -11.49 13.70
N THR A 389 2.18 -12.64 13.24
CA THR A 389 3.11 -12.71 12.11
C THR A 389 2.34 -12.77 10.79
N THR A 390 2.95 -12.29 9.72
CA THR A 390 2.31 -12.33 8.39
C THR A 390 2.04 -13.75 7.90
N GLU A 391 2.91 -14.71 8.24
CA GLU A 391 2.70 -16.13 7.95
C GLU A 391 1.45 -16.68 8.63
N ARG A 392 1.20 -16.26 9.87
CA ARG A 392 0.06 -16.72 10.66
C ARG A 392 -1.26 -16.13 10.17
N SER A 393 -1.26 -14.86 9.75
CA SER A 393 -2.43 -14.24 9.11
C SER A 393 -2.82 -14.90 7.79
N ILE A 394 -1.86 -15.44 7.03
CA ILE A 394 -2.16 -16.16 5.77
C ILE A 394 -2.84 -17.50 6.07
N HIS A 395 -2.39 -18.24 7.08
CA HIS A 395 -3.01 -19.51 7.48
C HIS A 395 -4.46 -19.35 7.95
N GLU A 396 -4.79 -18.24 8.65
CA GLU A 396 -6.19 -17.97 9.04
C GLU A 396 -7.10 -17.76 7.83
N MET A 397 -6.63 -17.03 6.81
CA MET A 397 -7.42 -16.79 5.60
C MET A 397 -7.72 -18.09 4.83
N THR A 398 -6.83 -19.09 4.91
CA THR A 398 -7.05 -20.39 4.26
C THR A 398 -7.98 -21.31 5.06
N ASP A 399 -7.91 -21.27 6.39
CA ASP A 399 -8.79 -22.08 7.25
C ASP A 399 -10.26 -21.60 7.18
N ASP A 400 -10.48 -20.27 7.07
CA ASP A 400 -11.81 -19.70 6.86
C ASP A 400 -12.41 -20.07 5.49
N GLU A 401 -11.59 -20.28 4.45
CA GLU A 401 -12.07 -20.75 3.13
C GLU A 401 -12.43 -22.25 3.13
N GLU A 402 -11.74 -23.07 3.93
CA GLU A 402 -12.05 -24.50 4.09
C GLU A 402 -13.32 -24.74 4.93
N GLU A 403 -13.59 -23.93 5.98
CA GLU A 403 -14.84 -24.03 6.78
C GLU A 403 -16.12 -23.71 5.97
N PHE A 404 -16.01 -23.04 4.82
CA PHE A 404 -17.15 -22.78 3.92
C PHE A 404 -17.45 -23.91 2.91
N THR A 405 -16.70 -25.01 2.94
CA THR A 405 -16.89 -26.14 2.01
C THR A 405 -17.62 -27.35 2.59
N ASP A 406 -17.95 -27.34 3.88
CA ASP A 406 -18.59 -28.46 4.59
C ASP A 406 -20.01 -28.14 5.12
N GLU A 407 -20.84 -27.45 4.33
CA GLU A 407 -22.30 -27.61 4.48
C GLU A 407 -22.73 -28.81 3.63
N GLU A 408 -22.88 -29.96 4.30
CA GLU A 408 -23.52 -31.16 3.80
C GLU A 408 -24.80 -30.81 3.04
N VAL A 409 -24.80 -31.05 1.73
CA VAL A 409 -26.00 -31.01 0.90
C VAL A 409 -26.88 -32.19 1.32
N ASP A 410 -27.76 -31.90 2.27
CA ASP A 410 -28.79 -32.82 2.74
C ASP A 410 -29.83 -32.99 1.62
N THR A 411 -29.65 -34.00 0.77
CA THR A 411 -30.58 -34.32 -0.31
C THR A 411 -31.87 -34.90 0.27
N HIS A 412 -32.82 -34.03 0.61
CA HIS A 412 -34.19 -34.41 0.93
C HIS A 412 -35.10 -34.30 -0.31
N ASP A 413 -35.38 -35.49 -0.84
CA ASP A 413 -36.60 -35.96 -1.48
C ASP A 413 -37.78 -34.97 -1.55
N TYR A 414 -38.11 -34.54 -2.78
CA TYR A 414 -39.48 -34.15 -3.16
C TYR A 414 -39.81 -34.76 -4.52
N GLY A 415 -40.47 -35.92 -4.49
CA GLY A 415 -41.33 -36.35 -5.57
C GLY A 415 -42.60 -35.49 -5.66
N ASN A 416 -42.94 -35.04 -6.87
CA ASN A 416 -44.22 -35.35 -7.50
C ASN A 416 -44.34 -34.69 -8.88
N ASP A 417 -44.54 -35.56 -9.87
CA ASP A 417 -45.59 -35.51 -10.89
C ASP A 417 -45.76 -34.22 -11.71
N PHE A 418 -45.22 -34.26 -12.94
CA PHE A 418 -46.02 -33.88 -14.11
C PHE A 418 -45.80 -34.87 -15.26
N ASP A 419 -46.89 -35.59 -15.53
CA ASP A 419 -47.13 -36.55 -16.58
C ASP A 419 -47.49 -35.84 -17.90
N ASN A 420 -46.85 -36.21 -19.02
CA ASN A 420 -47.52 -36.64 -20.26
C ASN A 420 -46.58 -36.73 -21.49
N GLY A 421 -46.56 -37.93 -22.08
CA GLY A 421 -46.53 -38.21 -23.53
C GLY A 421 -45.25 -37.88 -24.31
N ASN A 422 -44.69 -38.72 -25.19
CA ASN A 422 -45.30 -39.80 -25.95
C ASN A 422 -44.19 -40.65 -26.64
N GLU A 423 -44.35 -41.97 -26.57
CA GLU A 423 -44.12 -43.00 -27.61
C GLU A 423 -42.76 -43.30 -28.29
N ASN A 424 -42.55 -44.64 -28.38
CA ASN A 424 -41.74 -45.46 -29.31
C ASN A 424 -40.26 -45.65 -28.96
N GLY A 425 -39.70 -46.86 -28.81
CA GLY A 425 -40.14 -48.22 -29.11
C GLY A 425 -38.90 -49.08 -29.48
N ASN A 426 -38.90 -50.36 -29.08
CA ASN A 426 -37.94 -51.46 -29.36
C ASN A 426 -36.69 -51.55 -28.44
N HIS A 427 -36.59 -52.50 -27.49
CA HIS A 427 -36.23 -53.94 -27.66
C HIS A 427 -34.95 -54.12 -28.49
N SER A 428 -33.88 -54.81 -28.07
CA SER A 428 -33.73 -55.92 -27.12
C SER A 428 -32.23 -56.28 -26.93
N ARG A 429 -31.88 -56.74 -25.72
CA ARG A 429 -30.82 -57.70 -25.33
C ARG A 429 -29.80 -58.15 -26.41
N ASN A 430 -28.49 -58.11 -26.13
CA ASN A 430 -27.77 -59.31 -25.65
C ASN A 430 -26.30 -59.06 -25.25
N ARG A 431 -25.82 -60.00 -24.43
CA ARG A 431 -24.58 -60.12 -23.67
C ARG A 431 -23.32 -60.49 -24.49
N ASN A 432 -22.19 -60.42 -23.75
CA ASN A 432 -20.92 -61.17 -23.84
C ASN A 432 -19.82 -60.56 -24.74
N ARG A 433 -18.67 -60.11 -24.20
CA ARG A 433 -17.54 -60.75 -23.47
C ARG A 433 -16.41 -61.20 -24.42
N ASN A 434 -15.18 -60.99 -23.92
CA ASN A 434 -13.85 -61.37 -24.43
C ASN A 434 -13.16 -60.25 -25.22
N HIS A 435 -11.94 -59.79 -24.91
CA HIS A 435 -10.91 -60.18 -23.93
C HIS A 435 -10.20 -58.93 -23.43
#